data_AF-A0A535Q1J7-F1
#
_entry.id   AF-A0A535Q1J7-F1
#
_cell.length_a   1.000
_cell.length_b   1.000
_cell.length_c   1.000
_cell.angle_alpha   90.00
_cell.angle_beta   90.00
_cell.angle_gamma   90.00
#
_symmetry.space_group_name_H-M   'P 1'
#
loop_
_entity.id
_entity.type
_entity.pdbx_description
1 polymer ?
#
loop_
_entity_poly.entity_id
_entity_poly.type
_entity_poly.pdbx_seq_one_letter_code
_entity_poly.pdbx_strand_id
1 'polypeptide(L)' 'EHGLGALKRDFAEREHGPIAIELMRKMKAVLDPDGILNPHKIFPEQPATDEFLNAMPGWMPNPNRRPRRAELGL' A
#
# COMPACT_ATOMS: atom_id res chain seq x y z
N GLU A 1 0.91 -16.23 -5.90
CA GLU A 1 1.76 -15.11 -5.43
C GLU A 1 0.96 -14.18 -4.52
N HIS A 2 1.61 -13.46 -3.59
CA HIS A 2 0.94 -12.47 -2.73
C HIS A 2 0.99 -11.08 -3.41
N GLY A 3 -0.18 -10.52 -3.73
CA GLY A 3 -0.31 -9.21 -4.40
C GLY A 3 0.30 -8.02 -3.65
N LEU A 4 0.20 -6.83 -4.24
CA LEU A 4 0.86 -5.60 -3.76
C LEU A 4 0.40 -5.21 -2.34
N GLY A 5 -0.88 -4.86 -2.18
CA GLY A 5 -1.46 -4.44 -0.90
C GLY A 5 -0.75 -3.24 -0.25
N ALA A 6 -1.19 -2.87 0.96
CA ALA A 6 -0.63 -1.72 1.68
C ALA A 6 0.87 -1.83 1.98
N LEU A 7 1.38 -3.05 2.15
CA LEU A 7 2.77 -3.30 2.56
C LEU A 7 3.78 -3.19 1.42
N LYS A 8 3.39 -3.43 0.17
CA LYS A 8 4.32 -3.42 -0.97
C LYS A 8 4.11 -2.25 -1.93
N ARG A 9 3.05 -1.46 -1.76
CA ARG A 9 2.72 -0.37 -2.69
C ARG A 9 3.83 0.66 -2.87
N ASP A 10 4.63 0.90 -1.83
CA ASP A 10 5.72 1.87 -1.87
C ASP A 10 6.88 1.40 -2.79
N PHE A 11 6.91 0.11 -3.14
CA PHE A 11 7.88 -0.48 -4.07
C PHE A 11 7.31 -0.68 -5.49
N ALA A 12 6.03 -0.39 -5.71
CA ALA A 12 5.33 -0.68 -6.97
C ALA A 12 5.99 -0.02 -8.18
N GLU A 13 6.46 1.22 -8.02
CA GLU A 13 7.14 1.95 -9.10
C GLU A 13 8.52 1.38 -9.41
N ARG A 14 9.22 0.87 -8.40
CA ARG A 14 10.49 0.17 -8.61
C ARG A 14 10.30 -1.16 -9.35
N GLU A 15 9.22 -1.87 -9.06
CA GLU A 15 8.92 -3.18 -9.66
C GLU A 15 8.35 -3.07 -11.09
N HIS A 16 7.44 -2.12 -11.32
CA HIS A 16 6.70 -2.01 -12.58
C HIS A 16 7.18 -0.87 -13.49
N GLY A 17 7.95 0.08 -12.95
CA GLY A 17 8.39 1.27 -13.64
C GLY A 17 7.33 2.38 -13.68
N PRO A 18 7.76 3.64 -13.93
CA PRO A 18 6.89 4.81 -13.85
C PRO A 18 5.77 4.82 -14.90
N ILE A 19 6.03 4.34 -16.12
CA ILE A 19 5.04 4.30 -17.20
C ILE A 19 3.90 3.34 -16.87
N ALA A 20 4.21 2.15 -16.36
CA ALA A 20 3.20 1.17 -15.98
C ALA A 20 2.35 1.69 -14.82
N ILE A 21 2.97 2.34 -13.83
CA ILE A 21 2.26 2.97 -12.71
C ILE A 21 1.31 4.05 -13.20
N GLU A 22 1.75 4.91 -14.12
CA GLU A 22 0.90 5.96 -14.69
C GLU A 22 -0.32 5.36 -15.41
N LEU A 23 -0.11 4.29 -16.19
CA LEU A 23 -1.19 3.59 -16.87
C LEU A 23 -2.19 2.98 -15.87
N MET A 24 -1.69 2.31 -14.83
CA MET A 24 -2.55 1.74 -13.79
C MET A 24 -3.36 2.81 -13.04
N ARG A 25 -2.79 4.00 -12.80
CA ARG A 25 -3.52 5.15 -12.22
C ARG A 25 -4.63 5.64 -13.14
N LYS A 26 -4.35 5.78 -14.45
CA LYS A 26 -5.38 6.18 -15.44
C LYS A 26 -6.51 5.16 -15.52
N MET A 27 -6.19 3.87 -15.57
CA MET A 27 -7.18 2.80 -15.55
C MET A 27 -8.03 2.82 -14.29
N LYS A 28 -7.39 3.02 -13.12
CA LYS A 28 -8.09 3.12 -11.84
C LYS A 28 -9.08 4.30 -11.81
N ALA A 29 -8.69 5.47 -12.33
CA ALA A 29 -9.57 6.64 -12.36
C ALA A 29 -10.79 6.45 -13.28
N VAL A 30 -10.66 5.66 -14.35
CA VAL A 30 -11.77 5.32 -15.24
C VAL A 30 -12.72 4.31 -14.59
N LEU A 31 -12.17 3.30 -13.91
CA LEU A 31 -12.95 2.18 -13.36
C LEU A 31 -13.53 2.45 -11.95
N ASP A 32 -12.90 3.33 -11.19
CA ASP A 32 -13.30 3.69 -9.82
C ASP A 32 -13.11 5.20 -9.59
N PRO A 33 -13.93 6.03 -10.24
CA PRO A 33 -13.83 7.49 -10.13
C PRO A 33 -14.08 8.00 -8.72
N ASP A 34 -14.88 7.29 -7.93
CA ASP A 34 -15.19 7.63 -6.54
C ASP A 34 -14.17 7.05 -5.54
N GLY A 35 -13.21 6.24 -6.00
CA GLY A 35 -12.12 5.71 -5.18
C GLY A 35 -12.54 4.71 -4.09
N ILE A 36 -13.71 4.08 -4.21
CA ILE A 36 -14.28 3.22 -3.16
C ILE A 36 -13.63 1.83 -3.10
N LEU A 37 -13.00 1.38 -4.19
CA LEU A 37 -12.44 0.04 -4.27
C LEU A 37 -11.01 0.00 -3.74
N ASN A 38 -10.85 -0.49 -2.51
CA ASN A 38 -9.56 -0.65 -1.82
C ASN A 38 -8.78 0.67 -1.72
N PRO A 39 -9.34 1.70 -1.05
CA PRO A 39 -8.66 2.97 -0.86
C PRO A 39 -7.28 2.77 -0.20
N HIS A 40 -6.33 3.59 -0.61
CA HIS A 40 -4.95 3.62 -0.13
C HIS A 40 -4.11 2.35 -0.36
N LYS A 41 -4.61 1.28 -0.98
CA LYS A 41 -3.86 0.01 -1.06
C LYS A 41 -2.84 -0.10 -2.19
N ILE A 42 -3.01 0.64 -3.29
CA ILE A 42 -2.21 0.42 -4.51
C ILE A 42 -1.34 1.63 -4.83
N PHE A 43 -1.86 2.84 -4.63
CA PHE A 43 -1.14 4.06 -4.94
C PHE A 43 -0.89 4.85 -3.67
N PRO A 44 0.38 5.17 -3.35
CA PRO A 44 0.69 5.94 -2.17
C PRO A 44 0.29 7.41 -2.38
N GLU A 45 -0.59 7.90 -1.51
CA GLU A 45 -0.72 9.34 -1.19
C GLU A 45 0.24 9.71 -0.04
N GLN A 46 0.59 8.71 0.77
CA GLN A 46 1.48 8.78 1.92
C GLN A 46 2.17 7.42 2.16
N PRO A 47 3.37 7.38 2.78
CA PRO A 47 4.11 6.15 3.02
C PRO A 47 3.35 5.15 3.89
N ALA A 48 3.61 3.85 3.72
CA ALA A 48 3.01 2.79 4.53
C ALA A 48 3.68 2.65 5.91
N THR A 49 3.65 3.71 6.72
CA THR A 49 4.16 3.71 8.09
C THR A 49 3.32 2.83 9.01
N ASP A 50 3.86 2.47 10.19
CA ASP A 50 3.07 1.77 11.21
C ASP A 50 1.85 2.59 11.65
N GLU A 51 1.98 3.93 11.73
CA GLU A 51 0.87 4.84 12.00
C GLU A 51 -0.23 4.73 10.93
N PHE A 52 0.17 4.76 9.66
CA PHE A 52 -0.75 4.58 8.54
C PHE A 52 -1.46 3.23 8.60
N LEU A 53 -0.74 2.14 8.85
CA LEU A 53 -1.32 0.80 8.93
C LEU A 53 -2.31 0.72 10.10
N ASN A 54 -1.98 1.29 11.25
CA ASN A 54 -2.86 1.33 12.42
C ASN A 54 -4.12 2.17 12.21
N ALA A 55 -4.08 3.16 11.33
CA ALA A 55 -5.23 3.97 10.96
C ALA A 55 -6.13 3.34 9.88
N MET A 56 -5.74 2.20 9.28
CA MET A 56 -6.54 1.57 8.22
C MET A 56 -7.85 0.99 8.75
N PRO A 57 -9.01 1.34 8.14
CA PRO A 57 -10.29 0.75 8.52
C PRO A 57 -10.26 -0.78 8.38
N GLY A 58 -10.67 -1.50 9.43
CA GLY A 58 -10.67 -2.96 9.47
C GLY A 58 -9.30 -3.62 9.67
N TRP A 59 -8.23 -2.83 9.86
CA TRP A 59 -6.95 -3.33 10.34
C TRP A 59 -6.99 -3.51 11.86
N MET A 60 -6.66 -4.71 12.33
CA MET A 60 -6.45 -4.97 13.75
C MET A 60 -4.95 -5.17 13.98
N PRO A 61 -4.28 -4.30 14.78
CA PRO A 61 -2.91 -4.57 15.17
C PRO A 61 -2.88 -5.89 15.94
N ASN A 62 -2.04 -6.83 15.48
CA ASN A 62 -1.86 -8.09 16.20
C ASN A 62 -1.13 -7.78 17.52
N PRO A 63 -1.76 -7.99 18.69
CA PRO A 63 -1.17 -7.65 20.00
C PRO A 63 0.09 -8.45 20.32
N ASN A 64 0.32 -9.56 19.61
CA ASN A 64 1.51 -10.41 19.72
C ASN A 64 2.50 -10.22 18.56
N ARG A 65 2.34 -9.17 17.73
CA ARG A 65 3.26 -8.91 16.62
C ARG A 65 4.65 -8.58 17.19
N ARG A 66 5.62 -9.46 16.93
CA ARG A 66 7.03 -9.13 17.18
C ARG A 66 7.50 -8.12 16.12
N PRO A 67 8.21 -7.05 16.53
CA PRO A 67 8.79 -6.10 15.58
C PRO A 67 9.72 -6.84 14.61
N ARG A 68 9.65 -6.49 13.32
CA ARG A 68 10.51 -7.11 12.30
C ARG A 68 11.95 -6.61 12.51
N ARG A 69 12.96 -7.42 12.18
CA ARG A 69 14.38 -7.03 12.35
C ARG A 69 14.71 -5.68 11.67
N ALA A 70 14.11 -5.41 10.52
CA ALA A 70 14.24 -4.14 9.81
C ALA A 70 13.67 -2.92 10.58
N GLU A 71 12.72 -3.14 11.50
CA GLU A 71 12.13 -2.10 12.36
C GLU A 71 12.99 -1.84 13.61
N LEU A 72 14.00 -2.69 13.89
CA LEU A 72 14.93 -2.56 15.01
C LEU A 72 16.25 -1.85 14.64
N GLY A 73 16.41 -1.41 13.39
CA GLY A 73 17.63 -0.74 12.92
C GLY A 73 18.90 -1.61 12.97
N LEU A 74 18.74 -2.94 12.88
CA LEU A 74 19.82 -3.95 12.87
C LEU A 74 19.93 -4.65 11.52
#